data_AF-A0A9P5LGQ9-F1
#
_entry.id   AF-A0A9P5LGQ9-F1
#
_cell.length_a   1.000
_cell.length_b   1.000
_cell.length_c   1.000
_cell.angle_alpha   90.00
_cell.angle_beta   90.00
_cell.angle_gamma   90.00
#
_symmetry.space_group_name_H-M   'P 1'
#
loop_
_entity.id
_entity.type
_entity.pdbx_description
1 polymer ?
#
loop_
_entity_poly.entity_id
_entity_poly.type
_entity_poly.pdbx_seq_one_letter_code
_entity_poly.pdbx_strand_id
1 'polypeptide(L)'
;MSLFPPVDAAVLQNNPEFAILYGKLTHVVLNPDGSTKEDPAAKERAAVREELDRRRLAAAKNISSPVPLPPPPPTQSRHQGRPGCGRNTNNRHHNHLRSSNNRASPSPWSTSY
;
A
#
# COMPACT_ATOMS: atom_id res chain seq x y z
N MET A 1 -0.38 -1.41 -24.80
CA MET A 1 0.85 -2.07 -24.29
C MET A 1 0.57 -3.55 -24.29
N SER A 2 1.36 -4.35 -25.02
CA SER A 2 1.18 -5.81 -25.08
C SER A 2 1.72 -6.44 -23.80
N LEU A 3 0.92 -7.24 -23.09
CA LEU A 3 1.35 -7.90 -21.85
C LEU A 3 2.12 -9.20 -22.08
N PHE A 4 2.12 -9.72 -23.31
CA PHE A 4 2.79 -10.98 -23.61
C PHE A 4 4.30 -10.78 -23.72
N PRO A 5 5.11 -11.53 -22.94
CA PRO A 5 6.54 -11.51 -23.14
C PRO A 5 6.85 -11.99 -24.57
N PRO A 6 7.83 -11.36 -25.24
CA PRO A 6 8.24 -11.80 -26.57
C PRO A 6 8.74 -13.24 -26.48
N VAL A 7 8.16 -14.11 -27.31
CA VAL A 7 8.61 -15.49 -27.49
C VAL A 7 9.59 -15.54 -28.66
N ASP A 8 10.70 -16.25 -28.48
CA ASP A 8 11.69 -16.47 -29.53
C ASP A 8 11.10 -17.32 -30.68
N ALA A 9 11.35 -16.88 -31.92
CA ALA A 9 10.93 -17.58 -33.13
C ALA A 9 11.51 -19.00 -33.21
N ALA A 10 12.74 -19.22 -32.71
CA ALA A 10 13.35 -20.54 -32.70
C ALA A 10 12.58 -21.52 -31.80
N VAL A 11 12.02 -21.05 -30.68
CA VAL A 11 11.20 -21.87 -29.78
C VAL A 11 9.89 -22.29 -30.45
N LEU A 12 9.25 -21.38 -31.18
CA LEU A 12 8.02 -21.67 -31.92
C LEU A 12 8.27 -22.65 -33.07
N GLN A 13 9.38 -22.50 -33.80
CA GLN A 13 9.75 -23.40 -34.89
C GLN A 13 10.10 -24.81 -34.41
N ASN A 14 10.85 -24.92 -33.31
CA ASN A 14 11.26 -26.22 -32.76
C ASN A 14 10.13 -26.94 -32.00
N ASN A 15 9.04 -26.23 -31.65
CA ASN A 15 7.92 -26.77 -30.87
C ASN A 15 6.58 -26.40 -31.53
N PRO A 16 6.19 -27.07 -32.64
CA PRO A 16 4.99 -26.70 -33.40
C PRO A 16 3.70 -26.76 -32.59
N GLU A 17 3.57 -27.73 -31.68
CA GLU A 17 2.42 -27.82 -30.76
C GLU A 17 2.32 -26.60 -29.84
N PHE A 18 3.46 -26.14 -29.32
CA PHE A 18 3.51 -24.92 -28.51
C PHE A 18 3.16 -23.69 -29.36
N ALA A 19 3.60 -23.62 -30.62
CA ALA A 19 3.23 -22.52 -31.50
C ALA A 19 1.72 -22.43 -31.75
N ILE A 20 1.07 -23.58 -31.93
CA ILE A 20 -0.40 -23.66 -32.06
C ILE A 20 -1.07 -23.18 -30.76
N LEU A 21 -0.60 -23.66 -29.61
CA LEU A 21 -1.13 -23.26 -28.31
C LEU A 21 -0.97 -21.76 -28.07
N TYR A 22 0.23 -21.24 -28.29
CA TYR A 22 0.56 -19.82 -28.13
C TYR A 22 -0.34 -18.95 -29.01
N GLY A 23 -0.49 -19.30 -30.29
CA GLY A 23 -1.37 -18.58 -31.22
C GLY A 23 -2.84 -18.63 -30.78
N LYS A 24 -3.34 -19.78 -30.30
CA LYS A 24 -4.71 -19.89 -29.77
C LYS A 24 -4.91 -18.99 -28.56
N LEU A 25 -3.99 -19.01 -27.61
CA LEU A 25 -4.10 -18.19 -26.39
C LEU A 25 -4.07 -16.71 -26.71
N THR A 26 -3.08 -16.23 -27.48
CA THR A 26 -2.88 -14.80 -27.73
C THR A 26 -3.89 -14.19 -28.70
N HIS A 27 -4.46 -14.99 -29.61
CA HIS A 27 -5.39 -14.47 -30.63
C HIS A 27 -6.86 -14.83 -30.36
N VAL A 28 -7.15 -15.98 -29.78
CA VAL A 28 -8.54 -16.45 -29.61
C VAL A 28 -9.03 -16.24 -28.18
N VAL A 29 -8.24 -16.59 -27.17
CA VAL A 29 -8.69 -16.65 -25.78
C VAL A 29 -8.45 -15.33 -25.03
N LEU A 30 -7.30 -14.70 -25.26
CA LEU A 30 -6.86 -13.53 -24.51
C LEU A 30 -6.98 -12.25 -25.34
N ASN A 31 -7.14 -11.14 -24.64
CA ASN A 31 -6.98 -9.78 -25.12
C ASN A 31 -5.50 -9.39 -25.16
N PRO A 32 -5.12 -8.32 -25.89
CA PRO A 32 -3.73 -7.84 -25.94
C PRO A 32 -3.14 -7.41 -24.58
N ASP A 33 -4.01 -7.05 -23.63
CA ASP A 33 -3.64 -6.70 -22.26
C ASP A 33 -3.53 -7.93 -21.33
N GLY A 34 -3.66 -9.15 -21.88
CA GLY A 34 -3.55 -10.40 -21.13
C GLY A 34 -4.83 -10.80 -20.38
N SER A 35 -5.89 -10.01 -20.43
CA SER A 35 -7.19 -10.40 -19.88
C SER A 35 -7.88 -11.45 -20.76
N THR A 36 -8.74 -12.30 -20.19
CA THR A 36 -9.53 -13.26 -20.96
C THR A 36 -10.68 -12.55 -21.68
N LYS A 37 -10.92 -12.90 -22.95
CA LYS A 37 -12.04 -12.36 -23.76
C LYS A 37 -13.41 -12.80 -23.24
N GLU A 38 -13.55 -14.09 -23.01
CA GLU A 38 -14.76 -14.74 -22.53
C GLU A 38 -14.65 -14.91 -21.02
N ASP A 39 -15.09 -13.90 -20.27
CA ASP A 39 -15.13 -13.96 -18.81
C ASP A 39 -16.55 -13.65 -18.31
N PRO A 40 -17.36 -14.68 -18.00
CA PRO A 40 -18.75 -14.49 -17.61
C PRO A 40 -18.89 -13.69 -16.31
N ALA A 41 -17.86 -13.71 -15.45
CA ALA A 41 -17.83 -12.97 -14.21
C ALA A 41 -17.25 -11.54 -14.38
N ALA A 42 -16.77 -11.15 -15.57
CA ALA A 42 -16.17 -9.83 -15.78
C ALA A 42 -17.16 -8.69 -15.49
N LYS A 43 -18.43 -8.86 -15.89
CA LYS A 43 -19.47 -7.87 -15.64
C LYS A 43 -19.75 -7.70 -14.13
N GLU A 44 -19.82 -8.82 -13.41
CA GLU A 44 -20.00 -8.81 -11.96
C GLU A 44 -18.81 -8.14 -11.25
N ARG A 45 -17.58 -8.53 -11.61
CA ARG A 45 -16.37 -7.91 -11.05
C ARG A 45 -16.27 -6.42 -11.37
N ALA A 46 -16.71 -5.99 -12.55
CA ALA A 46 -16.76 -4.58 -12.91
C ALA A 46 -17.74 -3.81 -12.02
N ALA A 47 -18.94 -4.36 -11.79
CA ALA A 47 -19.94 -3.75 -10.90
C ALA A 47 -19.43 -3.63 -9.45
N VAL A 48 -18.75 -4.66 -8.94
CA VAL A 48 -18.14 -4.62 -7.59
C VAL A 48 -17.03 -3.57 -7.50
N ARG A 49 -16.19 -3.43 -8.54
CA ARG A 49 -15.14 -2.41 -8.60
C ARG A 49 -15.72 -1.00 -8.63
N GLU A 50 -16.77 -0.77 -9.42
CA GLU A 50 -17.45 0.52 -9.48
C GLU A 50 -18.03 0.91 -8.11
N GLU A 51 -18.70 -0.02 -7.42
CA GLU A 51 -19.24 0.22 -6.09
C GLU A 51 -18.13 0.50 -5.05
N LEU A 52 -17.02 -0.25 -5.12
CA LEU A 52 -15.85 -0.03 -4.28
C LEU A 52 -15.27 1.37 -4.48
N ASP A 53 -15.10 1.81 -5.72
CA ASP A 53 -14.54 3.12 -6.05
C ASP A 53 -15.49 4.25 -5.65
N ARG A 54 -16.80 4.06 -5.81
CA ARG A 54 -17.82 4.99 -5.28
C ARG A 54 -17.69 5.18 -3.77
N ARG A 55 -17.53 4.07 -3.01
CA ARG A 55 -17.35 4.13 -1.55
C ARG A 55 -16.05 4.81 -1.16
N ARG A 56 -14.94 4.50 -1.86
CA ARG A 56 -13.65 5.17 -1.64
C ARG A 56 -13.74 6.67 -1.87
N LEU A 57 -14.39 7.10 -2.95
CA LEU A 57 -14.59 8.51 -3.24
C LEU A 57 -15.45 9.20 -2.17
N ALA A 58 -16.54 8.56 -1.72
CA ALA A 58 -17.38 9.08 -0.65
C ALA A 58 -16.62 9.22 0.68
N ALA A 59 -15.80 8.22 1.03
CA ALA A 59 -14.96 8.29 2.23
C ALA A 59 -13.93 9.40 2.12
N ALA A 60 -13.24 9.54 0.98
CA ALA A 60 -12.23 10.56 0.74
C ALA A 60 -12.78 12.00 0.85
N LYS A 61 -14.02 12.23 0.42
CA LYS A 61 -14.69 13.54 0.58
C LYS A 61 -14.76 13.99 2.04
N ASN A 62 -14.89 13.06 2.98
CA ASN A 62 -14.95 13.37 4.41
C ASN A 62 -13.57 13.64 5.05
N ILE A 63 -12.47 13.37 4.34
CA ILE A 63 -11.09 13.60 4.81
C ILE A 63 -10.55 14.95 4.31
N SER A 64 -11.25 15.62 3.38
CA SER A 64 -10.89 16.93 2.84
C SER A 64 -11.23 18.10 3.77
N SER A 65 -11.84 17.86 4.94
CA SER A 65 -11.96 18.90 5.95
C SER A 65 -10.55 19.29 6.43
N PRO A 66 -10.17 20.58 6.43
CA PRO A 66 -8.85 21.01 6.88
C PRO A 66 -8.62 20.48 8.29
N VAL A 67 -7.68 19.55 8.42
CA VAL A 67 -7.21 19.10 9.73
C VAL A 67 -6.60 20.33 10.39
N PRO A 68 -7.11 20.79 11.55
CA PRO A 68 -6.50 21.91 12.26
C PRO A 68 -5.06 21.52 12.57
N LEU A 69 -4.11 22.25 11.98
CA LEU A 69 -2.71 22.12 12.37
C LEU A 69 -2.61 22.45 13.87
N PRO A 70 -1.89 21.65 14.67
CA PRO A 70 -1.58 22.07 16.03
C PRO A 70 -0.90 23.45 15.99
N PRO A 71 -1.19 24.34 16.94
CA PRO A 71 -0.61 25.69 16.95
C PRO A 71 0.92 25.58 16.89
N PRO A 72 1.60 26.45 16.12
CA PRO A 72 3.05 26.44 16.07
C PRO A 72 3.60 26.64 17.50
N PRO A 73 4.69 25.93 17.88
CA PRO A 73 5.31 26.12 19.18
C PRO A 73 5.70 27.60 19.34
N PRO A 74 5.57 28.17 20.55
CA PRO A 74 5.91 29.57 20.78
C PRO A 74 7.35 29.82 20.34
N THR A 75 7.51 30.81 19.47
CA THR A 75 8.82 31.26 18.97
C THR A 75 9.63 31.72 20.17
N GLN A 76 10.62 30.91 20.58
CA GLN A 76 11.58 31.35 21.58
C GLN A 76 12.38 32.49 20.96
N SER A 77 12.00 33.72 21.34
CA SER A 77 12.72 34.93 21.03
C SER A 77 14.12 34.82 21.63
N ARG A 78 15.07 34.49 20.75
CA ARG A 78 16.47 34.33 21.10
C ARG A 78 17.10 35.71 21.23
N HIS A 79 16.85 36.37 22.37
CA HIS A 79 17.63 37.52 22.81
C HIS A 79 18.47 37.13 24.04
N GLN A 80 19.73 36.79 23.72
CA GLN A 80 20.98 37.13 24.40
C GLN A 80 21.05 37.15 25.93
N GLY A 81 21.95 36.31 26.45
CA GLY A 81 22.55 36.45 27.78
C GLY A 81 23.52 35.30 28.10
N ARG A 82 24.79 35.40 27.64
CA ARG A 82 25.94 34.64 28.18
C ARG A 82 26.58 35.51 29.29
N PRO A 83 27.51 35.00 30.13
CA PRO A 83 27.72 33.66 30.70
C PRO A 83 27.78 33.70 32.25
N GLY A 84 27.51 32.57 32.93
CA GLY A 84 27.59 32.49 34.40
C GLY A 84 28.07 31.11 34.86
N CYS A 85 29.16 31.11 35.61
CA CYS A 85 29.93 29.98 36.11
C CYS A 85 29.18 29.09 37.11
N GLY A 86 29.37 27.77 36.94
CA GLY A 86 29.56 26.77 38.00
C GLY A 86 28.45 26.52 39.03
N ARG A 87 27.90 25.29 39.02
CA ARG A 87 28.10 24.33 40.12
C ARG A 87 27.51 22.95 39.81
N ASN A 88 28.38 21.95 40.00
CA ASN A 88 28.05 20.54 40.12
C ASN A 88 27.47 20.30 41.53
N THR A 89 26.31 19.66 41.61
CA THR A 89 25.96 18.79 42.75
C THR A 89 25.16 17.59 42.25
N ASN A 90 25.81 16.43 42.26
CA ASN A 90 25.17 15.13 42.27
C ASN A 90 24.05 15.10 43.32
N ASN A 91 22.87 14.59 42.95
CA ASN A 91 22.10 13.81 43.91
C ASN A 91 21.49 12.58 43.26
N ARG A 92 21.73 11.48 43.95
CA ARG A 92 21.53 10.09 43.55
C ARG A 92 20.23 9.60 44.22
N HIS A 93 19.64 8.57 43.60
CA HIS A 93 18.86 7.48 44.20
C HIS A 93 17.39 7.32 43.75
N HIS A 94 17.25 6.33 42.85
CA HIS A 94 16.39 5.14 42.96
C HIS A 94 14.89 5.16 42.61
N ASN A 95 14.54 4.06 41.91
CA ASN A 95 13.26 3.34 41.85
C ASN A 95 12.20 3.88 40.87
N HIS A 96 11.48 3.10 40.08
CA HIS A 96 11.32 1.64 39.95
C HIS A 96 10.66 1.34 38.58
N LEU A 97 10.70 0.07 38.18
CA LEU A 97 10.08 -0.57 37.02
C LEU A 97 8.72 0.04 36.56
N ARG A 98 8.59 0.31 35.25
CA ARG A 98 7.31 0.23 34.53
C ARG A 98 7.58 -0.17 33.08
N SER A 99 7.60 -1.47 32.83
CA SER A 99 6.45 -2.24 32.32
C SER A 99 6.24 -1.97 30.84
N SER A 100 6.87 -2.85 30.06
CA SER A 100 6.49 -3.28 28.73
C SER A 100 4.97 -3.44 28.63
N ASN A 101 4.37 -2.95 27.54
CA ASN A 101 3.41 -3.75 26.76
C ASN A 101 3.04 -3.02 25.47
N ASN A 102 3.75 -3.39 24.41
CA ASN A 102 3.25 -3.30 23.05
C ASN A 102 2.05 -4.24 22.94
N ARG A 103 0.83 -3.70 22.79
CA ARG A 103 -0.33 -4.50 22.42
C ARG A 103 -0.57 -4.31 20.93
N ALA A 104 -0.18 -5.35 20.19
CA ALA A 104 -0.46 -5.52 18.78
C ALA A 104 -1.97 -5.44 18.51
N SER A 105 -2.34 -4.73 17.44
CA SER A 105 -3.68 -4.76 16.86
C SER A 105 -3.98 -6.18 16.32
N PRO A 106 -5.16 -6.76 16.58
CA PRO A 106 -5.50 -8.06 16.01
C PRO A 106 -5.87 -7.92 14.52
N SER A 107 -5.28 -8.78 13.68
CA SER A 107 -5.64 -8.95 12.26
C SER A 107 -7.05 -9.55 12.10
N PRO A 108 -7.85 -9.11 11.12
CA PRO A 108 -9.25 -9.49 10.96
C PRO A 108 -9.51 -10.80 10.20
N TRP A 109 -8.52 -11.69 10.04
CA TRP A 109 -8.69 -12.94 9.32
C TRP A 109 -8.11 -14.12 10.10
N SER A 110 -8.90 -14.60 11.06
CA SER A 110 -8.80 -15.98 11.54
C SER A 110 -10.17 -16.63 11.39
N THR A 111 -10.36 -17.28 10.25
CA THR A 111 -11.42 -18.28 10.08
C THR A 111 -10.79 -19.60 10.48
N SER A 112 -11.27 -20.23 11.56
CA SER A 112 -10.96 -21.63 11.85
C SER A 112 -11.83 -22.51 10.98
N TYR A 113 -11.21 -23.55 10.42
CA TYR A 113 -11.86 -24.70 9.79
C TYR A 113 -12.60 -25.55 10.83
#